data_AF-A0AAN8Y275-F1
#
_entry.id   AF-A0AAN8Y275-F1
#
_cell.length_a   1.000
_cell.length_b   1.000
_cell.length_c   1.000
_cell.angle_alpha   90.00
_cell.angle_beta   90.00
_cell.angle_gamma   90.00
#
_symmetry.space_group_name_H-M   'P 1'
#
loop_
_entity.id
_entity.type
_entity.pdbx_description
1 polymer ?
#
loop_
_entity_poly.entity_id
_entity_poly.type
_entity_poly.pdbx_seq_one_letter_code
_entity_poly.pdbx_strand_id
1 'polypeptide(L)'
;MRTATASYWLTWNFLFLGLGVLVLVGIAALIIWKYEGSPKLGIQERDNKKKKVGFLYKDEAWTTCHKSVHPAWLLAYRLIAFTFLLSMLSSDAYLNSTDIFFFYTQWTFSLVTIYFGLGSSLSIYGCIQYRKGVTSAKVCCIDEERNDSPTLEKNASLPGVSKDLSSIEETDVREPAGYLGYVFQIIFQVCAGAVVLTDCVYWFLIYPFFLPSGSGLQFLVIGMHSINAITLLGDVILNSLRFPFFRFAYFVLYTCTFVSFQWLVHMCVSKWWPYPFLDISYKYAPLVYLMVGVVHLPCYGMFALVIALKYWLARLFKWIIRKLSGDKQ
;
A
#
# COMPACT_ATOMS: atom_id res chain seq x y z
N MET A 1 29.61 -22.78 -4.25
CA MET A 1 29.43 -22.36 -5.65
C MET A 1 30.04 -20.97 -5.79
N ARG A 2 30.86 -20.69 -6.81
CA ARG A 2 31.41 -19.34 -7.03
C ARG A 2 30.43 -18.54 -7.87
N THR A 3 29.57 -17.73 -7.26
CA THR A 3 28.58 -16.94 -8.02
C THR A 3 29.24 -15.78 -8.76
N ALA A 4 30.41 -15.31 -8.33
CA ALA A 4 31.14 -14.21 -8.96
C ALA A 4 31.93 -14.60 -10.23
N THR A 5 31.57 -15.69 -10.91
CA THR A 5 32.21 -16.11 -12.17
C THR A 5 31.29 -15.92 -13.37
N ALA A 6 31.84 -15.51 -14.51
CA ALA A 6 31.07 -15.32 -15.73
C ALA A 6 30.29 -16.57 -16.17
N SER A 7 30.85 -17.76 -15.95
CA SER A 7 30.21 -19.05 -16.26
C SER A 7 28.90 -19.29 -15.50
N TYR A 8 28.71 -18.68 -14.33
CA TYR A 8 27.49 -18.79 -13.54
C TYR A 8 26.34 -17.97 -14.15
N TRP A 9 26.67 -16.79 -14.69
CA TRP A 9 25.70 -15.83 -15.23
C TRP A 9 25.45 -15.96 -16.73
N LEU A 10 26.43 -16.43 -17.51
CA LEU A 10 26.30 -16.64 -18.95
C LEU A 10 25.54 -17.93 -19.26
N THR A 11 24.32 -18.04 -18.75
CA THR A 11 23.41 -19.18 -18.91
C THR A 11 22.11 -18.74 -19.55
N TRP A 12 21.45 -19.66 -20.24
CA TRP A 12 20.12 -19.38 -20.82
C TRP A 12 19.08 -19.05 -19.74
N ASN A 13 19.19 -19.66 -18.54
CA ASN A 13 18.36 -19.32 -17.38
C ASN A 13 18.45 -17.84 -17.04
N PHE A 14 19.67 -17.30 -16.91
CA PHE A 14 19.86 -15.89 -16.59
C PHE A 14 19.32 -14.97 -17.68
N LEU A 15 19.56 -15.27 -18.96
CA LEU A 15 19.03 -14.47 -20.07
C LEU A 15 17.49 -14.43 -20.07
N PHE A 16 16.85 -15.59 -19.87
CA PHE A 16 15.40 -15.69 -19.80
C PHE A 16 14.83 -14.92 -18.59
N LEU A 17 15.42 -15.12 -17.41
CA LEU A 17 15.02 -14.43 -16.19
C LEU A 17 15.23 -12.91 -16.28
N GLY A 18 16.38 -12.49 -16.81
CA GLY A 18 16.72 -11.08 -17.02
C GLY A 18 15.75 -10.39 -17.98
N LEU A 19 15.41 -11.03 -19.10
CA LEU A 19 14.38 -10.54 -20.01
C LEU A 19 13.02 -10.46 -19.31
N GLY A 20 12.65 -11.48 -18.52
CA GLY A 20 11.41 -11.48 -17.74
C GLY A 20 11.32 -10.31 -16.75
N VAL A 21 12.40 -10.03 -16.00
CA VAL A 21 12.47 -8.86 -15.09
C VAL A 21 12.32 -7.55 -15.87
N LEU A 22 13.00 -7.39 -17.01
CA LEU A 22 12.87 -6.19 -17.85
C LEU A 22 11.45 -6.00 -18.38
N VAL A 23 10.78 -7.09 -18.81
CA VAL A 23 9.39 -7.06 -19.26
C VAL A 23 8.46 -6.64 -18.11
N LEU A 24 8.64 -7.19 -16.90
CA LEU A 24 7.84 -6.81 -15.72
C LEU A 24 8.03 -5.33 -15.35
N VAL A 25 9.27 -4.85 -15.36
CA VAL A 25 9.58 -3.42 -15.13
C VAL A 25 8.92 -2.54 -16.19
N GLY A 26 9.00 -2.93 -17.47
CA GLY A 26 8.35 -2.21 -18.57
C GLY A 26 6.83 -2.16 -18.42
N ILE A 27 6.18 -3.28 -18.11
CA ILE A 27 4.73 -3.35 -17.86
C ILE A 27 4.34 -2.47 -16.66
N ALA A 28 5.09 -2.54 -15.56
CA ALA A 28 4.83 -1.72 -14.39
C ALA A 28 4.97 -0.21 -14.69
N ALA A 29 6.01 0.18 -15.43
CA ALA A 29 6.21 1.56 -15.88
C ALA A 29 5.07 2.04 -16.79
N LEU A 30 4.59 1.20 -17.71
CA LEU A 30 3.45 1.51 -18.57
C LEU A 30 2.15 1.69 -17.77
N ILE A 31 1.90 0.86 -16.75
CA ILE A 31 0.76 1.00 -15.85
C ILE A 31 0.83 2.34 -15.10
N ILE A 32 1.98 2.64 -14.48
CA ILE A 32 2.19 3.90 -13.75
C ILE A 32 2.00 5.10 -14.69
N TRP A 33 2.61 5.06 -15.88
CA TRP A 33 2.46 6.10 -16.89
C TRP A 33 0.99 6.29 -17.28
N LYS A 34 0.25 5.20 -17.51
CA LYS A 34 -1.17 5.26 -17.90
C LYS A 34 -2.04 5.92 -16.83
N TYR A 35 -1.83 5.62 -15.56
CA TYR A 35 -2.71 6.08 -14.47
C TYR A 35 -2.28 7.38 -13.80
N GLU A 36 -0.96 7.69 -13.78
CA GLU A 36 -0.40 8.86 -13.11
C GLU A 36 0.24 9.84 -14.10
N GLY A 37 1.01 9.34 -15.08
CA GLY A 37 1.80 10.16 -16.02
C GLY A 37 1.08 10.72 -17.24
N SER A 38 -0.01 10.08 -17.71
CA SER A 38 -0.65 10.46 -18.98
C SER A 38 -1.30 11.86 -18.88
N PRO A 39 -0.85 12.85 -19.68
CA PRO A 39 -1.59 14.09 -19.89
C PRO A 39 -2.86 13.73 -20.67
N LYS A 40 -4.02 14.22 -20.25
CA LYS A 40 -5.22 14.11 -21.11
C LYS A 40 -4.93 14.94 -22.37
N LEU A 41 -4.62 14.29 -23.49
CA LEU A 41 -4.71 14.95 -24.79
C LEU A 41 -6.15 15.44 -24.94
N GLY A 42 -6.30 16.73 -25.22
CA GLY A 42 -7.56 17.46 -25.13
C GLY A 42 -8.64 16.90 -26.04
N ILE A 43 -9.54 16.10 -25.46
CA ILE A 43 -10.88 15.87 -25.99
C ILE A 43 -11.88 16.07 -24.85
N GLN A 44 -12.47 17.26 -24.89
CA GLN A 44 -13.76 17.65 -24.31
C GLN A 44 -13.89 17.68 -22.79
N GLU A 45 -13.54 18.84 -22.23
CA GLU A 45 -14.26 19.45 -21.11
C GLU A 45 -15.76 19.53 -21.43
N ARG A 46 -16.53 18.50 -21.05
CA ARG A 46 -17.94 18.70 -20.72
C ARG A 46 -18.55 17.66 -19.79
N ASP A 47 -17.93 16.51 -19.61
CA ASP A 47 -18.45 15.50 -18.68
C ASP A 47 -17.69 15.48 -17.35
N ASN A 48 -18.24 16.21 -16.37
CA ASN A 48 -18.12 16.00 -14.93
C ASN A 48 -16.77 15.44 -14.42
N LYS A 49 -15.87 16.32 -13.96
CA LYS A 49 -15.00 16.20 -12.76
C LYS A 49 -14.51 14.80 -12.29
N LYS A 50 -14.36 13.79 -13.15
CA LYS A 50 -13.84 12.47 -12.76
C LYS A 50 -12.34 12.61 -12.50
N LYS A 51 -11.99 12.83 -11.23
CA LYS A 51 -10.62 12.89 -10.71
C LYS A 51 -9.88 11.60 -11.10
N LYS A 52 -8.58 11.69 -11.40
CA LYS A 52 -7.76 10.53 -11.79
C LYS A 52 -7.87 9.43 -10.71
N VAL A 53 -7.82 8.16 -11.11
CA VAL A 53 -7.92 7.00 -10.17
C VAL A 53 -6.83 7.06 -9.08
N GLY A 54 -5.65 7.60 -9.41
CA GLY A 54 -4.54 7.81 -8.46
C GLY A 54 -4.61 9.12 -7.67
N PHE A 55 -5.66 9.92 -7.80
CA PHE A 55 -5.77 11.21 -7.14
C PHE A 55 -5.89 11.04 -5.62
N LEU A 56 -5.06 11.78 -4.86
CA LEU A 56 -5.03 11.77 -3.41
C LEU A 56 -5.30 13.18 -2.87
N TYR A 57 -6.17 13.27 -1.87
CA TYR A 57 -6.42 14.54 -1.19
C TYR A 57 -5.45 14.74 -0.02
N LYS A 58 -5.14 16.00 0.27
CA LYS A 58 -4.16 16.38 1.31
C LYS A 58 -4.54 15.92 2.71
N ASP A 59 -5.85 15.84 3.00
CA ASP A 59 -6.38 15.41 4.29
C ASP A 59 -6.30 13.88 4.48
N GLU A 60 -6.46 13.10 3.40
CA GLU A 60 -6.52 11.63 3.45
C GLU A 60 -5.29 10.95 4.06
N ALA A 61 -4.13 11.61 4.04
CA ALA A 61 -2.89 11.10 4.62
C ALA A 61 -2.90 11.04 6.16
N TRP A 62 -3.71 11.89 6.81
CA TRP A 62 -3.70 12.07 8.26
C TRP A 62 -5.10 12.09 8.89
N THR A 63 -6.16 11.98 8.10
CA THR A 63 -7.53 11.80 8.60
C THR A 63 -7.82 10.34 8.96
N THR A 64 -8.70 10.19 9.94
CA THR A 64 -9.26 8.91 10.37
C THR A 64 -10.40 8.47 9.46
N CYS A 65 -10.69 7.18 9.42
CA CYS A 65 -11.81 6.62 8.66
C CYS A 65 -13.18 7.14 9.14
N HIS A 66 -13.24 7.58 10.39
CA HIS A 66 -14.46 8.03 11.04
C HIS A 66 -14.28 9.41 11.68
N LYS A 67 -15.16 10.36 11.32
CA LYS A 67 -15.06 11.77 11.75
C LYS A 67 -15.07 11.97 13.27
N SER A 68 -15.67 11.05 14.02
CA SER A 68 -15.70 11.12 15.49
C SER A 68 -14.37 10.74 16.16
N VAL A 69 -13.45 10.12 15.43
CA VAL A 69 -12.14 9.74 15.99
C VAL A 69 -11.18 10.90 15.80
N HIS A 70 -10.80 11.53 16.91
CA HIS A 70 -9.86 12.64 16.91
C HIS A 70 -8.53 12.24 16.23
N PRO A 71 -7.95 13.07 15.33
CA PRO A 71 -6.72 12.74 14.59
C PRO A 71 -5.53 12.34 15.47
N ALA A 72 -5.50 12.80 16.72
CA ALA A 72 -4.49 12.43 17.71
C ALA A 72 -4.43 10.91 17.99
N TRP A 73 -5.54 10.17 17.87
CA TRP A 73 -5.53 8.72 18.06
C TRP A 73 -4.75 8.00 16.95
N LEU A 74 -4.92 8.43 15.70
CA LEU A 74 -4.14 7.92 14.58
C LEU A 74 -2.66 8.25 14.75
N LEU A 75 -2.34 9.47 15.21
CA LEU A 75 -0.98 9.87 15.54
C LEU A 75 -0.37 8.99 16.64
N ALA A 76 -1.07 8.81 17.77
CA ALA A 76 -0.60 8.01 18.89
C ALA A 76 -0.32 6.56 18.44
N TYR A 77 -1.25 5.97 17.69
CA TYR A 77 -1.08 4.64 17.12
C TYR A 77 0.19 4.55 16.24
N ARG A 78 0.35 5.47 15.29
CA ARG A 78 1.49 5.49 14.36
C ARG A 78 2.82 5.68 15.08
N LEU A 79 2.87 6.51 16.12
CA LEU A 79 4.08 6.72 16.94
C LEU A 79 4.45 5.48 17.75
N ILE A 80 3.47 4.81 18.37
CA ILE A 80 3.69 3.58 19.12
C ILE A 80 4.19 2.48 18.16
N ALA A 81 3.51 2.30 17.03
CA ALA A 81 3.90 1.33 16.01
C ALA A 81 5.31 1.64 15.46
N PHE A 82 5.60 2.89 15.13
CA PHE A 82 6.93 3.32 14.66
C PHE A 82 8.02 2.99 15.67
N THR A 83 7.82 3.38 16.93
CA THR A 83 8.81 3.17 18.00
C THR A 83 9.07 1.69 18.22
N PHE A 84 8.02 0.86 18.23
CA PHE A 84 8.13 -0.58 18.43
C PHE A 84 8.82 -1.28 17.25
N LEU A 85 8.41 -0.98 16.01
CA LEU A 85 9.02 -1.53 14.81
C LEU A 85 10.49 -1.11 14.68
N LEU A 86 10.81 0.15 14.94
CA LEU A 86 12.19 0.65 14.92
C LEU A 86 13.04 -0.02 15.99
N SER A 87 12.50 -0.24 17.19
CA SER A 87 13.20 -0.94 18.27
C SER A 87 13.51 -2.38 17.89
N MET A 88 12.56 -3.09 17.27
CA MET A 88 12.76 -4.45 16.78
C MET A 88 13.80 -4.50 15.65
N LEU A 89 13.70 -3.62 14.66
CA LEU A 89 14.65 -3.55 13.55
C LEU A 89 16.08 -3.26 14.07
N SER A 90 16.20 -2.33 15.01
CA SER A 90 17.49 -1.99 15.63
C SER A 90 18.05 -3.15 16.46
N SER A 91 17.19 -3.85 17.21
CA SER A 91 17.60 -5.02 18.00
C SER A 91 18.06 -6.15 17.09
N ASP A 92 17.35 -6.39 15.99
CA ASP A 92 17.73 -7.42 15.03
C ASP A 92 19.05 -7.09 14.33
N ALA A 93 19.25 -5.84 13.92
CA ALA A 93 20.52 -5.36 13.35
C ALA A 93 21.69 -5.34 14.34
N TYR A 94 21.41 -5.25 15.64
CA TYR A 94 22.43 -5.32 16.69
C TYR A 94 22.81 -6.76 17.05
N LEU A 95 21.82 -7.65 17.13
CA LEU A 95 22.02 -9.05 17.52
C LEU A 95 22.51 -9.91 16.36
N ASN A 96 22.16 -9.56 15.13
CA ASN A 96 22.59 -10.23 13.91
C ASN A 96 23.59 -9.37 13.13
N SER A 97 24.35 -9.99 12.23
CA SER A 97 25.22 -9.23 11.33
C SER A 97 24.40 -8.37 10.38
N THR A 98 25.02 -7.35 9.77
CA THR A 98 24.40 -6.54 8.71
C THR A 98 23.96 -7.37 7.49
N ASP A 99 24.36 -8.63 7.39
CA ASP A 99 23.91 -9.54 6.34
C ASP A 99 22.39 -9.83 6.40
N ILE A 100 21.70 -9.51 7.50
CA ILE A 100 20.23 -9.61 7.55
C ILE A 100 19.56 -8.79 6.44
N PHE A 101 20.14 -7.66 6.04
CA PHE A 101 19.60 -6.82 4.97
C PHE A 101 19.72 -7.44 3.56
N PHE A 102 20.28 -8.65 3.43
CA PHE A 102 20.13 -9.46 2.22
C PHE A 102 18.78 -10.18 2.13
N PHE A 103 17.99 -10.23 3.19
CA PHE A 103 16.67 -10.87 3.14
C PHE A 103 15.58 -9.89 2.70
N TYR A 104 14.67 -10.37 1.86
CA TYR A 104 13.50 -9.60 1.42
C TYR A 104 12.58 -9.24 2.60
N THR A 105 12.51 -10.12 3.59
CA THR A 105 11.77 -9.90 4.84
C THR A 105 12.28 -8.68 5.59
N GLN A 106 13.59 -8.47 5.64
CA GLN A 106 14.18 -7.28 6.27
C GLN A 106 13.94 -6.01 5.47
N TRP A 107 14.01 -6.09 4.14
CA TRP A 107 13.61 -4.99 3.27
C TRP A 107 12.15 -4.57 3.56
N THR A 108 11.24 -5.54 3.61
CA THR A 108 9.82 -5.32 3.92
C THR A 108 9.62 -4.73 5.31
N PHE A 109 10.26 -5.28 6.35
CA PHE A 109 10.14 -4.77 7.72
C PHE A 109 10.69 -3.34 7.86
N SER A 110 11.81 -3.05 7.19
CA SER A 110 12.38 -1.70 7.09
C SER A 110 11.43 -0.73 6.39
N LEU A 111 10.81 -1.16 5.27
CA LEU A 111 9.86 -0.34 4.53
C LEU A 111 8.60 -0.03 5.36
N VAL A 112 8.10 -1.01 6.13
CA VAL A 112 6.98 -0.79 7.07
C VAL A 112 7.38 0.17 8.19
N THR A 113 8.62 0.09 8.70
CA THR A 113 9.15 1.04 9.69
C THR A 113 9.21 2.46 9.10
N ILE A 114 9.70 2.62 7.88
CA ILE A 114 9.72 3.90 7.15
C ILE A 114 8.30 4.43 6.92
N TYR A 115 7.36 3.55 6.54
CA TYR A 115 5.95 3.90 6.39
C TYR A 115 5.39 4.53 7.66
N PHE A 116 5.61 3.91 8.82
CA PHE A 116 5.12 4.45 10.09
C PHE A 116 5.84 5.73 10.52
N GLY A 117 7.12 5.91 10.19
CA GLY A 117 7.85 7.16 10.42
C GLY A 117 7.29 8.33 9.58
N LEU A 118 7.05 8.10 8.29
CA LEU A 118 6.41 9.07 7.39
C LEU A 118 4.96 9.34 7.81
N GLY A 119 4.21 8.30 8.14
CA GLY A 119 2.83 8.40 8.62
C GLY A 119 2.72 9.19 9.91
N SER A 120 3.65 9.00 10.85
CA SER A 120 3.73 9.79 12.09
C SER A 120 3.97 11.26 11.78
N SER A 121 4.93 11.56 10.90
CA SER A 121 5.25 12.93 10.49
C SER A 121 4.04 13.64 9.84
N LEU A 122 3.34 12.95 8.94
CA LEU A 122 2.11 13.47 8.30
C LEU A 122 0.96 13.63 9.30
N SER A 123 0.87 12.75 10.30
CA SER A 123 -0.17 12.83 11.34
C SER A 123 0.10 13.97 12.32
N ILE A 124 1.37 14.26 12.66
CA ILE A 124 1.75 15.45 13.44
C ILE A 124 1.34 16.71 12.69
N TYR A 125 1.68 16.78 11.40
CA TYR A 125 1.29 17.90 10.53
C TYR A 125 -0.24 18.08 10.48
N GLY A 126 -0.98 16.98 10.34
CA GLY A 126 -2.44 16.97 10.37
C GLY A 126 -3.02 17.45 11.69
N CYS A 127 -2.49 17.00 12.82
CA CYS A 127 -2.91 17.45 14.16
C CYS A 127 -2.65 18.95 14.37
N ILE A 128 -1.52 19.47 13.86
CA ILE A 128 -1.21 20.91 13.91
C ILE A 128 -2.23 21.70 13.10
N GLN A 129 -2.59 21.24 11.90
CA GLN A 129 -3.62 21.90 11.08
C GLN A 129 -5.01 21.84 11.72
N TYR A 130 -5.37 20.70 12.29
CA TYR A 130 -6.63 20.52 13.01
C TYR A 130 -6.74 21.50 14.18
N ARG A 131 -5.66 21.64 14.98
CA ARG A 131 -5.61 22.61 16.10
C ARG A 131 -5.70 24.06 15.64
N LYS A 132 -5.17 24.40 14.45
CA LYS A 132 -5.24 25.75 13.86
C LYS A 132 -6.64 26.09 13.31
N GLY A 133 -7.62 25.19 13.40
CA GLY A 133 -8.99 25.42 12.93
C GLY A 133 -9.14 25.41 11.40
N VAL A 134 -8.06 25.16 10.65
CA VAL A 134 -8.03 25.23 9.17
C VAL A 134 -8.87 24.10 8.53
N THR A 135 -9.18 23.03 9.27
CA THR A 135 -9.88 21.85 8.74
C THR A 135 -11.28 21.63 9.30
N SER A 136 -11.69 22.34 10.36
CA SER A 136 -13.01 22.12 10.97
C SER A 136 -14.18 22.50 10.05
N ALA A 137 -13.94 23.32 9.03
CA ALA A 137 -14.94 23.72 8.03
C ALA A 137 -14.93 22.89 6.73
N LYS A 138 -13.99 21.94 6.55
CA LYS A 138 -13.74 21.31 5.23
C LYS A 138 -13.89 19.78 5.15
N VAL A 139 -14.24 19.10 6.24
CA VAL A 139 -14.44 17.64 6.21
C VAL A 139 -15.87 17.32 5.78
N CYS A 140 -16.19 17.54 4.50
CA CYS A 140 -17.41 17.04 3.89
C CYS A 140 -17.37 15.50 3.80
N CYS A 141 -18.54 14.88 3.89
CA CYS A 141 -18.78 13.46 4.12
C CYS A 141 -18.16 12.49 3.11
N ILE A 142 -18.17 11.19 3.47
CA ILE A 142 -18.40 10.15 2.47
C ILE A 142 -19.87 10.30 2.05
N ASP A 143 -20.13 11.25 1.15
CA ASP A 143 -21.35 11.33 0.36
C ASP A 143 -20.89 11.36 -1.10
N GLU A 144 -20.85 10.20 -1.73
CA GLU A 144 -21.12 10.09 -3.16
C GLU A 144 -22.00 8.85 -3.32
N GLU A 145 -23.31 9.09 -3.27
CA GLU A 145 -24.23 8.35 -4.11
C GLU A 145 -23.72 8.46 -5.56
N ARG A 146 -23.12 7.39 -6.06
CA ARG A 146 -23.10 7.13 -7.50
C ARG A 146 -23.60 5.72 -7.72
N ASN A 147 -24.89 5.54 -7.48
CA ASN A 147 -25.63 4.42 -8.02
C ASN A 147 -25.99 4.74 -9.47
N ASP A 148 -25.65 3.78 -10.31
CA ASP A 148 -26.01 3.63 -11.70
C ASP A 148 -27.46 3.12 -11.74
N SER A 149 -28.39 3.87 -12.34
CA SER A 149 -29.65 3.31 -12.86
C SER A 149 -30.26 4.23 -13.93
N PRO A 150 -30.80 3.68 -15.03
CA PRO A 150 -31.14 4.45 -16.22
C PRO A 150 -32.52 5.12 -16.15
N THR A 151 -32.58 6.32 -16.72
CA THR A 151 -33.71 7.04 -17.33
C THR A 151 -35.14 6.52 -17.10
N LEU A 152 -36.00 7.40 -16.55
CA LEU A 152 -37.34 7.60 -17.11
C LEU A 152 -37.81 9.05 -16.90
N GLU A 153 -38.15 9.69 -18.02
CA GLU A 153 -38.67 11.04 -18.15
C GLU A 153 -39.95 11.27 -17.34
N LYS A 154 -40.07 12.46 -16.74
CA LYS A 154 -41.38 13.14 -16.67
C LYS A 154 -41.21 14.65 -16.64
N ASN A 155 -41.52 15.27 -17.78
CA ASN A 155 -41.74 16.70 -17.94
C ASN A 155 -43.00 17.14 -17.19
N ALA A 156 -42.92 18.26 -16.45
CA ALA A 156 -44.02 19.20 -16.24
C ALA A 156 -43.45 20.55 -15.76
N SER A 157 -43.66 21.57 -16.59
CA SER A 157 -43.29 22.98 -16.42
C SER A 157 -44.35 23.78 -15.65
N LEU A 158 -43.96 24.78 -14.84
CA LEU A 158 -44.37 26.22 -14.89
C LEU A 158 -43.76 27.04 -13.71
N PRO A 159 -43.78 28.39 -13.71
CA PRO A 159 -42.61 29.21 -13.38
C PRO A 159 -42.84 30.20 -12.23
N GLY A 160 -41.74 30.79 -11.75
CA GLY A 160 -41.76 32.04 -11.02
C GLY A 160 -41.69 31.88 -9.50
N VAL A 161 -40.55 32.25 -8.93
CA VAL A 161 -40.41 33.10 -7.74
C VAL A 161 -38.93 33.46 -7.62
N SER A 162 -38.68 34.77 -7.71
CA SER A 162 -37.50 35.56 -7.32
C SER A 162 -36.11 34.88 -7.26
N LYS A 163 -35.25 35.34 -8.17
CA LYS A 163 -33.85 35.69 -7.87
C LYS A 163 -33.76 36.33 -6.48
N ASP A 164 -33.07 35.70 -5.55
CA ASP A 164 -31.94 36.27 -4.81
C ASP A 164 -31.59 35.30 -3.65
N LEU A 165 -30.59 34.45 -3.87
CA LEU A 165 -29.83 33.68 -2.86
C LEU A 165 -28.66 32.99 -3.59
N SER A 166 -27.93 33.75 -4.43
CA SER A 166 -26.68 33.32 -5.04
C SER A 166 -25.52 33.58 -4.08
N SER A 167 -25.44 32.78 -3.02
CA SER A 167 -24.26 32.61 -2.16
C SER A 167 -24.64 31.50 -1.17
N ILE A 168 -24.41 30.24 -1.47
CA ILE A 168 -23.13 29.57 -1.25
C ILE A 168 -23.18 28.31 -2.13
N GLU A 169 -22.72 28.40 -3.37
CA GLU A 169 -22.18 27.22 -4.05
C GLU A 169 -20.81 26.94 -3.40
N GLU A 170 -20.81 26.30 -2.24
CA GLU A 170 -19.61 25.68 -1.67
C GLU A 170 -19.21 24.53 -2.58
N THR A 171 -18.53 24.87 -3.67
CA THR A 171 -17.73 23.93 -4.42
C THR A 171 -16.69 23.37 -3.44
N ASP A 172 -16.85 22.10 -3.08
CA ASP A 172 -15.93 21.36 -2.21
C ASP A 172 -14.48 21.42 -2.73
N VAL A 173 -13.70 22.41 -2.27
CA VAL A 173 -12.29 22.60 -2.63
C VAL A 173 -11.41 21.90 -1.58
N ARG A 174 -11.50 20.57 -1.50
CA ARG A 174 -10.44 19.77 -0.86
C ARG A 174 -9.16 19.86 -1.69
N GLU A 175 -8.07 20.27 -1.06
CA GLU A 175 -6.77 20.46 -1.72
C GLU A 175 -6.14 19.12 -2.15
N PRO A 176 -5.47 19.08 -3.31
CA PRO A 176 -4.68 17.92 -3.70
C PRO A 176 -3.53 17.68 -2.72
N ALA A 177 -3.17 16.41 -2.50
CA ALA A 177 -2.02 16.06 -1.69
C ALA A 177 -0.71 16.56 -2.33
N GLY A 178 0.22 17.00 -1.48
CA GLY A 178 1.59 17.25 -1.91
C GLY A 178 2.33 15.95 -2.22
N TYR A 179 3.55 16.08 -2.77
CA TYR A 179 4.42 14.97 -3.14
C TYR A 179 4.58 13.91 -2.04
N LEU A 180 4.78 14.34 -0.78
CA LEU A 180 4.94 13.44 0.36
C LEU A 180 3.69 12.58 0.63
N GLY A 181 2.48 13.08 0.34
CA GLY A 181 1.25 12.30 0.48
C GLY A 181 1.19 11.15 -0.54
N TYR A 182 1.58 11.43 -1.79
CA TYR A 182 1.68 10.41 -2.83
C TYR A 182 2.74 9.36 -2.51
N VAL A 183 3.94 9.79 -2.09
CA VAL A 183 5.01 8.88 -1.65
C VAL A 183 4.53 8.00 -0.50
N PHE A 184 3.87 8.58 0.50
CA PHE A 184 3.32 7.85 1.63
C PHE A 184 2.30 6.79 1.21
N GLN A 185 1.38 7.13 0.30
CA GLN A 185 0.38 6.19 -0.21
C GLN A 185 1.01 5.10 -1.09
N ILE A 186 2.05 5.40 -1.87
CA ILE A 186 2.78 4.40 -2.66
C ILE A 186 3.49 3.43 -1.72
N ILE A 187 4.22 3.92 -0.72
CA ILE A 187 4.90 3.08 0.28
C ILE A 187 3.88 2.19 1.00
N PHE A 188 2.74 2.73 1.42
CA PHE A 188 1.64 1.96 2.03
C PHE A 188 1.24 0.75 1.18
N GLN A 189 1.11 0.94 -0.13
CA GLN A 189 0.67 -0.12 -1.04
C GLN A 189 1.75 -1.15 -1.35
N VAL A 190 3.01 -0.71 -1.42
CA VAL A 190 4.14 -1.65 -1.49
C VAL A 190 4.21 -2.49 -0.21
N CYS A 191 4.09 -1.86 0.97
CA CYS A 191 4.01 -2.55 2.26
C CYS A 191 2.87 -3.56 2.30
N ALA A 192 1.66 -3.17 1.86
CA ALA A 192 0.50 -4.05 1.82
C ALA A 192 0.74 -5.35 1.06
N GLY A 193 1.31 -5.26 -0.15
CA GLY A 193 1.65 -6.44 -0.94
C GLY A 193 2.80 -7.25 -0.33
N ALA A 194 3.86 -6.56 0.08
CA ALA A 194 5.09 -7.19 0.57
C ALA A 194 4.88 -7.92 1.90
N VAL A 195 4.13 -7.35 2.84
CA VAL A 195 3.80 -7.97 4.14
C VAL A 195 2.97 -9.24 3.94
N VAL A 196 1.91 -9.18 3.12
CA VAL A 196 1.11 -10.39 2.84
C VAL A 196 1.96 -11.47 2.18
N LEU A 197 2.81 -11.10 1.22
CA LEU A 197 3.71 -12.06 0.58
C LEU A 197 4.68 -12.71 1.58
N THR A 198 5.41 -11.91 2.35
CA THR A 198 6.41 -12.43 3.29
C THR A 198 5.79 -13.27 4.40
N ASP A 199 4.64 -12.85 4.90
CA ASP A 199 4.02 -13.49 6.06
C ASP A 199 3.29 -14.76 5.63
N CYS A 200 2.62 -14.77 4.47
CA CYS A 200 2.04 -16.00 3.93
C CYS A 200 3.13 -17.05 3.65
N VAL A 201 4.25 -16.65 3.02
CA VAL A 201 5.37 -17.58 2.78
C VAL A 201 5.94 -18.07 4.11
N TYR A 202 6.14 -17.18 5.09
CA TYR A 202 6.65 -17.60 6.38
C TYR A 202 5.71 -18.57 7.11
N TRP A 203 4.44 -18.20 7.29
CA TRP A 203 3.50 -18.98 8.10
C TRP A 203 3.00 -20.25 7.43
N PHE A 204 2.82 -20.26 6.10
CA PHE A 204 2.28 -21.43 5.40
C PHE A 204 3.36 -22.35 4.81
N LEU A 205 4.57 -21.85 4.55
CA LEU A 205 5.65 -22.65 3.98
C LEU A 205 6.81 -22.82 4.96
N ILE A 206 7.39 -21.74 5.47
CA ILE A 206 8.65 -21.84 6.24
C ILE A 206 8.44 -22.41 7.64
N TYR A 207 7.51 -21.85 8.41
CA TYR A 207 7.23 -22.23 9.79
C TYR A 207 6.86 -23.71 9.97
N PRO A 208 5.87 -24.28 9.23
CA PRO A 208 5.45 -25.67 9.43
C PRO A 208 6.46 -26.71 8.93
N PHE A 209 7.29 -26.39 7.94
CA PHE A 209 8.13 -27.39 7.26
C PHE A 209 9.64 -27.23 7.52
N PHE A 210 10.10 -26.04 7.91
CA PHE A 210 11.54 -25.71 7.88
C PHE A 210 12.12 -25.14 9.19
N LEU A 211 11.33 -24.85 10.23
CA LEU A 211 11.88 -24.31 11.48
C LEU A 211 12.21 -25.41 12.53
N PRO A 212 13.49 -25.55 12.94
CA PRO A 212 13.84 -26.32 14.13
C PRO A 212 13.42 -25.58 15.41
N SER A 213 12.96 -26.33 16.42
CA SER A 213 12.54 -25.81 17.72
C SER A 213 13.73 -25.35 18.57
N GLY A 214 13.70 -24.10 19.09
CA GLY A 214 14.39 -23.76 20.34
C GLY A 214 15.47 -22.68 20.35
N SER A 215 15.27 -21.50 19.74
CA SER A 215 16.18 -20.36 20.00
C SER A 215 15.45 -19.01 20.12
N GLY A 216 15.96 -18.11 20.98
CA GLY A 216 15.37 -16.78 21.24
C GLY A 216 15.29 -15.86 20.00
N LEU A 217 16.07 -16.14 18.95
CA LEU A 217 15.93 -15.50 17.64
C LEU A 217 14.56 -15.77 16.99
N GLN A 218 13.87 -16.85 17.38
CA GLN A 218 12.52 -17.12 16.91
C GLN A 218 11.57 -15.98 17.27
N PHE A 219 11.73 -15.31 18.41
CA PHE A 219 10.83 -14.22 18.79
C PHE A 219 10.94 -13.02 17.84
N LEU A 220 12.15 -12.62 17.47
CA LEU A 220 12.35 -11.52 16.52
C LEU A 220 11.83 -11.90 15.14
N VAL A 221 12.11 -13.12 14.67
CA VAL A 221 11.63 -13.60 13.37
C VAL A 221 10.10 -13.72 13.34
N ILE A 222 9.49 -14.38 14.33
CA ILE A 222 8.04 -14.49 14.47
C ILE A 222 7.42 -13.09 14.58
N GLY A 223 8.02 -12.22 15.36
CA GLY A 223 7.59 -10.85 15.52
C GLY A 223 7.62 -10.08 14.20
N MET A 224 8.71 -10.17 13.43
CA MET A 224 8.82 -9.52 12.12
C MET A 224 7.78 -10.00 11.10
N HIS A 225 7.24 -11.21 11.28
CA HIS A 225 6.21 -11.83 10.43
C HIS A 225 4.78 -11.77 10.98
N SER A 226 4.58 -11.11 12.12
CA SER A 226 3.24 -10.95 12.74
C SER A 226 2.96 -9.49 13.10
N ILE A 227 3.94 -8.82 13.71
CA ILE A 227 3.80 -7.44 14.19
C ILE A 227 3.70 -6.48 13.01
N ASN A 228 4.41 -6.71 11.91
CA ASN A 228 4.26 -5.94 10.66
C ASN A 228 2.82 -5.99 10.13
N ALA A 229 2.20 -7.17 10.07
CA ALA A 229 0.81 -7.36 9.63
C ALA A 229 -0.17 -6.74 10.61
N ILE A 230 -0.01 -6.97 11.91
CA ILE A 230 -0.88 -6.41 12.96
C ILE A 230 -0.82 -4.88 12.94
N THR A 231 0.38 -4.31 12.89
CA THR A 231 0.57 -2.85 12.88
C THR A 231 -0.04 -2.23 11.62
N LEU A 232 0.23 -2.80 10.44
CA LEU A 232 -0.32 -2.31 9.18
C LEU A 232 -1.85 -2.43 9.14
N LEU A 233 -2.41 -3.55 9.62
CA LEU A 233 -3.86 -3.77 9.68
C LEU A 233 -4.54 -2.78 10.62
N GLY A 234 -3.96 -2.52 11.80
CA GLY A 234 -4.49 -1.52 12.72
C GLY A 234 -4.43 -0.11 12.14
N ASP A 235 -3.39 0.25 11.39
CA ASP A 235 -3.34 1.54 10.69
C ASP A 235 -4.45 1.62 9.64
N VAL A 236 -4.64 0.55 8.87
CA VAL A 236 -5.73 0.43 7.89
C VAL A 236 -7.09 0.62 8.54
N ILE A 237 -7.34 0.03 9.70
CA ILE A 237 -8.63 0.18 10.39
C ILE A 237 -8.87 1.66 10.74
N LEU A 238 -7.84 2.37 11.20
CA LEU A 238 -7.95 3.74 11.70
C LEU A 238 -7.89 4.82 10.60
N ASN A 239 -7.11 4.63 9.55
CA ASN A 239 -6.85 5.66 8.53
C ASN A 239 -7.97 5.73 7.47
N SER A 240 -8.02 6.80 6.67
CA SER A 240 -8.94 6.93 5.53
C SER A 240 -8.26 6.78 4.16
N LEU A 241 -7.07 6.18 4.09
CA LEU A 241 -6.30 6.09 2.85
C LEU A 241 -7.02 5.21 1.83
N ARG A 242 -7.09 5.69 0.59
CA ARG A 242 -7.56 4.92 -0.56
C ARG A 242 -6.53 3.88 -0.98
N PHE A 243 -7.00 2.80 -1.57
CA PHE A 243 -6.16 1.72 -2.10
C PHE A 243 -6.40 1.52 -3.60
N PRO A 244 -5.89 2.41 -4.47
CA PRO A 244 -6.01 2.24 -5.92
C PRO A 244 -5.23 1.02 -6.40
N PHE A 245 -5.92 0.05 -7.01
CA PHE A 245 -5.33 -1.25 -7.35
C PHE A 245 -4.17 -1.18 -8.34
N PHE A 246 -4.16 -0.22 -9.28
CA PHE A 246 -3.11 -0.10 -10.31
C PHE A 246 -1.70 0.08 -9.73
N ARG A 247 -1.59 0.57 -8.48
CA ARG A 247 -0.31 0.75 -7.79
C ARG A 247 0.31 -0.55 -7.29
N PHE A 248 -0.33 -1.69 -7.55
CA PHE A 248 0.34 -2.99 -7.61
C PHE A 248 1.63 -2.94 -8.44
N ALA A 249 1.68 -2.10 -9.47
CA ALA A 249 2.89 -1.88 -10.27
C ALA A 249 4.11 -1.48 -9.41
N TYR A 250 3.94 -0.66 -8.37
CA TYR A 250 5.04 -0.28 -7.47
C TYR A 250 5.51 -1.46 -6.62
N PHE A 251 4.60 -2.35 -6.22
CA PHE A 251 4.97 -3.59 -5.51
C PHE A 251 5.79 -4.52 -6.41
N VAL A 252 5.40 -4.67 -7.69
CA VAL A 252 6.18 -5.42 -8.68
C VAL A 252 7.58 -4.80 -8.87
N LEU A 253 7.67 -3.47 -9.00
CA LEU A 253 8.97 -2.77 -9.13
C LEU A 253 9.84 -2.98 -7.90
N TYR A 254 9.26 -2.96 -6.70
CA TYR A 254 9.98 -3.22 -5.47
C TYR A 254 10.61 -4.61 -5.45
N THR A 255 9.86 -5.65 -5.83
CA THR A 255 10.42 -7.00 -5.94
C THR A 255 11.46 -7.12 -7.04
N CYS A 256 11.23 -6.53 -8.21
CA CYS A 256 12.23 -6.51 -9.29
C CYS A 256 13.53 -5.85 -8.82
N THR A 257 13.42 -4.74 -8.08
CA THR A 257 14.57 -4.04 -7.49
C THR A 257 15.34 -4.94 -6.54
N PHE A 258 14.65 -5.69 -5.67
CA PHE A 258 15.29 -6.66 -4.79
C PHE A 258 16.01 -7.76 -5.57
N VAL A 259 15.38 -8.34 -6.59
CA VAL A 259 15.99 -9.38 -7.44
C VAL A 259 17.24 -8.84 -8.13
N SER A 260 17.17 -7.64 -8.72
CA SER A 260 18.32 -7.00 -9.36
C SER A 260 19.45 -6.70 -8.37
N PHE A 261 19.12 -6.23 -7.17
CA PHE A 261 20.08 -6.04 -6.08
C PHE A 261 20.78 -7.35 -5.73
N GLN A 262 20.04 -8.44 -5.55
CA GLN A 262 20.60 -9.75 -5.23
C GLN A 262 21.53 -10.25 -6.32
N TRP A 263 21.14 -10.10 -7.58
CA TRP A 263 21.99 -10.50 -8.71
C TRP A 263 23.28 -9.70 -8.74
N LEU A 264 23.19 -8.36 -8.60
CA LEU A 264 24.36 -7.48 -8.59
C LEU A 264 25.35 -7.86 -7.48
N VAL A 265 24.85 -8.10 -6.26
CA VAL A 265 25.68 -8.52 -5.14
C VAL A 265 26.39 -9.85 -5.45
N HIS A 266 25.67 -10.85 -5.94
CA HIS A 266 26.23 -12.18 -6.22
C HIS A 266 27.18 -12.20 -7.43
N MET A 267 27.05 -11.25 -8.36
CA MET A 267 28.02 -11.00 -9.43
C MET A 267 29.32 -10.43 -8.89
N CYS A 268 29.24 -9.48 -7.94
CA CYS A 268 30.42 -8.81 -7.38
C CYS A 268 31.12 -9.62 -6.30
N VAL A 269 30.36 -10.32 -5.45
CA VAL A 269 30.87 -11.04 -4.28
C VAL A 269 30.22 -12.41 -4.22
N SER A 270 31.05 -13.46 -4.19
CA SER A 270 30.53 -14.82 -4.05
C SER A 270 29.99 -15.04 -2.64
N LYS A 271 28.67 -15.06 -2.51
CA LYS A 271 27.95 -15.33 -1.25
C LYS A 271 26.94 -16.46 -1.44
N TRP A 272 26.37 -16.91 -0.33
CA TRP A 272 25.26 -17.84 -0.31
C TRP A 272 23.95 -17.10 -0.61
N TRP A 273 23.03 -17.75 -1.31
CA TRP A 273 21.74 -17.16 -1.60
C TRP A 273 20.87 -17.07 -0.34
N PRO A 274 20.27 -15.91 -0.02
CA PRO A 274 19.38 -15.77 1.12
C PRO A 274 18.13 -16.65 0.96
N TYR A 275 17.74 -16.94 -0.28
CA TYR A 275 16.67 -17.87 -0.60
C TYR A 275 17.13 -18.86 -1.68
N PRO A 276 17.00 -20.19 -1.46
CA PRO A 276 17.43 -21.18 -2.44
C PRO A 276 16.79 -21.01 -3.82
N PHE A 277 15.56 -20.51 -3.87
CA PHE A 277 14.84 -20.28 -5.12
C PHE A 277 15.42 -19.15 -5.99
N LEU A 278 16.29 -18.29 -5.43
CA LEU A 278 16.96 -17.26 -6.22
C LEU A 278 18.15 -17.80 -7.02
N ASP A 279 18.64 -18.99 -6.69
CA ASP A 279 19.78 -19.59 -7.39
C ASP A 279 19.42 -19.92 -8.84
N ILE A 280 20.01 -19.16 -9.77
CA ILE A 280 19.76 -19.28 -11.22
C ILE A 280 20.34 -20.57 -11.83
N SER A 281 21.23 -21.25 -11.12
CA SER A 281 21.80 -22.53 -11.56
C SER A 281 20.83 -23.69 -11.42
N TYR A 282 19.78 -23.51 -10.61
CA TYR A 282 18.75 -24.52 -10.46
C TYR A 282 18.01 -24.74 -11.78
N LYS A 283 17.86 -26.01 -12.17
CA LYS A 283 17.25 -26.39 -13.46
C LYS A 283 15.85 -25.79 -13.68
N TYR A 284 15.08 -25.65 -12.61
CA TYR A 284 13.72 -25.10 -12.65
C TYR A 284 13.64 -23.64 -12.20
N ALA A 285 14.77 -22.92 -12.11
CA ALA A 285 14.79 -21.51 -11.69
C ALA A 285 13.78 -20.63 -12.47
N PRO A 286 13.68 -20.70 -13.82
CA PRO A 286 12.65 -19.95 -14.56
C PRO A 286 11.22 -20.18 -14.06
N LEU A 287 10.87 -21.43 -13.78
CA LEU A 287 9.53 -21.79 -13.30
C LEU A 287 9.29 -21.25 -11.89
N VAL A 288 10.29 -21.34 -11.01
CA VAL A 288 10.15 -20.87 -9.63
C VAL A 288 10.03 -19.34 -9.57
N TYR A 289 10.83 -18.61 -10.35
CA TYR A 289 10.68 -17.15 -10.47
C TYR A 289 9.31 -16.76 -11.02
N LEU A 290 8.80 -17.49 -12.01
CA LEU A 290 7.45 -17.28 -12.53
C LEU A 290 6.39 -17.53 -11.46
N MET A 291 6.49 -18.62 -10.69
CA MET A 291 5.58 -18.91 -9.58
C MET A 291 5.59 -17.80 -8.54
N VAL A 292 6.77 -17.34 -8.11
CA VAL A 292 6.91 -16.22 -7.18
C VAL A 292 6.24 -14.97 -7.76
N GLY A 293 6.48 -14.65 -9.03
CA GLY A 293 5.82 -13.54 -9.72
C GLY A 293 4.29 -13.65 -9.73
N VAL A 294 3.75 -14.84 -9.99
CA VAL A 294 2.29 -15.09 -9.98
C VAL A 294 1.70 -14.89 -8.59
N VAL A 295 2.40 -15.30 -7.52
CA VAL A 295 1.92 -15.17 -6.12
C VAL A 295 1.79 -13.70 -5.67
N HIS A 296 2.46 -12.74 -6.31
CA HIS A 296 2.31 -11.32 -5.98
C HIS A 296 0.86 -10.83 -6.17
N LEU A 297 0.18 -11.31 -7.21
CA LEU A 297 -1.19 -10.88 -7.52
C LEU A 297 -2.20 -11.30 -6.44
N PRO A 298 -2.31 -12.58 -6.02
CA PRO A 298 -3.21 -12.96 -4.94
C PRO A 298 -2.80 -12.33 -3.62
N CYS A 299 -1.51 -12.16 -3.29
CA CYS A 299 -1.10 -11.48 -2.06
C CYS A 299 -1.58 -10.02 -2.01
N TYR A 300 -1.40 -9.28 -3.11
CA TYR A 300 -1.90 -7.91 -3.20
C TYR A 300 -3.44 -7.86 -3.22
N GLY A 301 -4.06 -8.82 -3.89
CA GLY A 301 -5.51 -9.00 -3.94
C GLY A 301 -6.13 -9.29 -2.56
N MET A 302 -5.49 -10.11 -1.74
CA MET A 302 -5.92 -10.39 -0.36
C MET A 302 -5.97 -9.11 0.46
N PHE A 303 -4.94 -8.25 0.36
CA PHE A 303 -4.97 -6.96 1.07
C PHE A 303 -6.05 -6.03 0.54
N ALA A 304 -6.26 -6.00 -0.79
CA ALA A 304 -7.36 -5.25 -1.39
C ALA A 304 -8.73 -5.73 -0.88
N LEU A 305 -8.91 -7.03 -0.65
CA LEU A 305 -10.12 -7.60 -0.05
C LEU A 305 -10.31 -7.14 1.40
N VAL A 306 -9.24 -7.07 2.20
CA VAL A 306 -9.30 -6.51 3.57
C VAL A 306 -9.79 -5.06 3.55
N ILE A 307 -9.29 -4.25 2.62
CA ILE A 307 -9.75 -2.86 2.44
C ILE A 307 -11.22 -2.81 2.02
N ALA A 308 -11.62 -3.65 1.07
CA ALA A 308 -13.02 -3.74 0.63
C ALA A 308 -13.95 -4.15 1.79
N LEU A 309 -13.52 -5.12 2.60
CA LEU A 309 -14.24 -5.58 3.78
C LEU A 309 -14.39 -4.46 4.82
N LYS A 310 -13.34 -3.69 5.09
CA LYS A 310 -13.41 -2.51 5.97
C LYS A 310 -14.50 -1.54 5.52
N TYR A 311 -14.52 -1.16 4.23
CA TYR A 311 -15.53 -0.23 3.72
C TYR A 311 -16.95 -0.83 3.72
N TRP A 312 -17.07 -2.12 3.48
CA TRP A 312 -18.35 -2.83 3.57
C TRP A 312 -18.89 -2.84 5.01
N LEU A 313 -18.05 -3.18 5.99
CA LEU A 313 -18.39 -3.17 7.41
C LEU A 313 -18.77 -1.77 7.90
N ALA A 314 -18.04 -0.73 7.49
CA ALA A 314 -18.36 0.65 7.84
C ALA A 314 -19.74 1.09 7.31
N ARG A 315 -20.10 0.66 6.08
CA ARG A 315 -21.43 0.90 5.50
C ARG A 315 -22.53 0.14 6.23
N LEU A 316 -22.28 -1.14 6.54
CA LEU A 316 -23.21 -1.97 7.30
C LEU A 316 -23.49 -1.36 8.68
N PHE A 317 -22.46 -0.94 9.40
CA PHE A 317 -22.60 -0.32 10.72
C PHE A 317 -23.43 0.97 10.68
N LYS A 318 -23.16 1.86 9.70
CA LYS A 318 -23.98 3.06 9.48
C LYS A 318 -25.43 2.73 9.18
N TRP A 319 -25.68 1.73 8.34
CA TRP A 319 -27.04 1.30 8.00
C TRP A 319 -27.78 0.74 9.23
N ILE A 320 -27.11 -0.07 10.06
CA ILE A 320 -27.68 -0.58 11.31
C ILE A 320 -28.03 0.57 12.26
N ILE A 321 -27.13 1.54 12.45
CA ILE A 321 -27.39 2.70 13.31
C ILE A 321 -28.59 3.50 12.82
N ARG A 322 -28.67 3.81 11.52
CA ARG A 322 -29.82 4.54 10.95
C ARG A 322 -31.14 3.79 11.21
N LYS A 323 -31.13 2.46 11.02
CA LYS A 323 -32.31 1.62 11.27
C LYS A 323 -32.71 1.58 12.75
N LEU A 324 -31.74 1.57 13.67
CA LEU A 324 -31.98 1.59 15.12
C LEU A 324 -32.43 2.97 15.62
N SER A 325 -31.96 4.05 14.98
CA SER A 325 -32.28 5.44 15.36
C SER A 325 -33.70 5.88 14.96
N GLY A 326 -34.46 5.04 14.25
CA GLY A 326 -35.84 5.32 13.91
C GLY A 326 -36.06 6.43 12.87
N ASP A 327 -35.02 6.93 12.20
CA ASP A 327 -35.13 7.85 11.06
C ASP A 327 -35.86 7.13 9.91
N LYS A 328 -37.18 7.33 9.87
CA LYS A 328 -38.01 7.04 8.69
C LYS A 328 -37.93 8.27 7.77
N GLN A 329 -37.63 7.99 6.51
CA GLN A 329 -37.46 8.90 5.37
C GLN A 329 -38.38 10.12 5.37
#